data_AF-A0A1I5YJE7-F1
#
_entry.id   AF-A0A1I5YJE7-F1
#
_cell.length_a   1.000
_cell.length_b   1.000
_cell.length_c   1.000
_cell.angle_alpha   90.00
_cell.angle_beta   90.00
_cell.angle_gamma   90.00
#
_symmetry.space_group_name_H-M   'P 1'
#
loop_
_entity.id
_entity.type
_entity.pdbx_description
1 polymer ?
#
loop_
_entity_poly.entity_id
_entity_poly.type
_entity_poly.pdbx_seq_one_letter_code
_entity_poly.pdbx_strand_id
1 'polypeptide(L)'
;MLIGERPAGWELATVISVTRNFAAVLSGNAHLSAFGAPGEAGDVPRIIHLASRYVAVYQSFLEWSYRLRGYATPSDEAHEVFAALARYADQLVERLRSFVYEFRDRAGVSPVRSRPRSVPAPPAELIPATTAGWPPLR
;
A
#
# COMPACT_ATOMS: atom_id res chain seq x y z
N MET A 1 -18.82 -17.46 22.39
CA MET A 1 -18.25 -16.13 22.07
C MET A 1 -18.82 -15.74 20.70
N LEU A 2 -19.89 -14.94 20.69
CA LEU A 2 -20.59 -14.53 19.47
C LEU A 2 -19.78 -13.42 18.80
N ILE A 3 -19.25 -13.69 17.60
CA ILE A 3 -18.68 -12.69 16.72
C ILE A 3 -19.85 -11.78 16.33
N GLY A 4 -19.85 -10.55 16.87
CA GLY A 4 -20.95 -9.60 16.70
C GLY A 4 -21.28 -9.40 15.24
N GLU A 5 -22.50 -9.75 14.86
CA GLU A 5 -23.07 -9.49 13.55
C GLU A 5 -22.96 -7.99 13.27
N ARG A 6 -21.99 -7.60 12.45
CA ARG A 6 -21.98 -6.27 11.87
C ARG A 6 -22.80 -6.37 10.57
N PRO A 7 -23.99 -5.74 10.50
CA PRO A 7 -24.95 -5.94 9.41
C PRO A 7 -24.52 -5.24 8.10
N ALA A 8 -24.72 -5.85 6.94
CA ALA A 8 -24.34 -5.36 5.59
C ALA A 8 -24.35 -3.83 5.35
N GLY A 9 -25.24 -3.07 5.99
CA GLY A 9 -25.25 -1.61 5.99
C GLY A 9 -23.94 -0.93 6.44
N TRP A 10 -23.12 -1.53 7.30
CA TRP A 10 -21.83 -0.94 7.68
C TRP A 10 -20.74 -1.14 6.61
N GLU A 11 -20.81 -2.23 5.84
CA GLU A 11 -19.89 -2.45 4.73
C GLU A 11 -20.21 -1.47 3.60
N LEU A 12 -21.49 -1.19 3.37
CA LEU A 12 -21.90 -0.12 2.46
C LEU A 12 -21.36 1.25 2.91
N ALA A 13 -21.45 1.57 4.21
CA ALA A 13 -20.88 2.80 4.75
C ALA A 13 -19.36 2.86 4.57
N THR A 14 -18.67 1.72 4.73
CA THR A 14 -17.22 1.62 4.54
C THR A 14 -16.85 1.84 3.07
N VAL A 15 -17.56 1.19 2.14
CA VAL A 15 -17.40 1.40 0.69
C VAL A 15 -17.54 2.88 0.34
N ILE A 16 -18.61 3.52 0.80
CA ILE A 16 -18.88 4.93 0.52
C ILE A 16 -17.75 5.81 1.08
N SER A 17 -17.33 5.57 2.31
CA SER A 17 -16.27 6.34 2.96
C SER A 17 -14.93 6.21 2.23
N VAL A 18 -14.48 4.98 1.96
CA VAL A 18 -13.19 4.72 1.34
C VAL A 18 -13.18 5.24 -0.11
N THR A 19 -14.28 5.07 -0.85
CA THR A 19 -14.41 5.62 -2.22
C THR A 19 -14.40 7.15 -2.24
N ARG A 20 -15.06 7.82 -1.29
CA ARG A 20 -15.01 9.29 -1.17
C ARG A 20 -13.61 9.79 -0.82
N ASN A 21 -12.92 9.12 0.10
CA ASN A 21 -11.56 9.48 0.48
C ASN A 21 -10.60 9.33 -0.70
N PHE A 22 -10.74 8.25 -1.47
CA PHE A 22 -10.01 8.03 -2.72
C PHE A 22 -10.23 9.16 -3.73
N ALA A 23 -11.49 9.51 -4.01
CA ALA A 23 -11.82 10.61 -4.93
C ALA A 23 -11.22 11.95 -4.48
N ALA A 24 -11.20 12.22 -3.17
CA ALA A 24 -10.61 13.44 -2.62
C ALA A 24 -9.09 13.49 -2.81
N VAL A 25 -8.38 12.35 -2.65
CA VAL A 25 -6.93 12.28 -2.88
C VAL A 25 -6.58 12.52 -4.34
N LEU A 26 -7.38 11.98 -5.27
CA LEU A 26 -7.16 12.13 -6.72
C LEU A 26 -7.71 13.43 -7.31
N SER A 27 -8.29 14.31 -6.49
CA SER A 27 -8.90 15.53 -7.00
C SER A 27 -7.84 16.47 -7.60
N GLY A 28 -8.16 17.07 -8.75
CA GLY A 28 -7.25 17.99 -9.45
C GLY A 28 -6.79 19.16 -8.56
N ASN A 29 -7.66 19.65 -7.66
CA ASN A 29 -7.31 20.71 -6.72
C ASN A 29 -6.24 20.28 -5.71
N ALA A 30 -6.31 19.05 -5.19
CA ALA A 30 -5.30 18.53 -4.27
C ALA A 30 -3.93 18.42 -4.98
N HIS A 31 -3.93 17.92 -6.22
CA HIS A 31 -2.72 17.77 -7.01
C HIS A 31 -2.10 19.12 -7.40
N LEU A 32 -2.89 20.07 -7.90
CA LEU A 32 -2.41 21.42 -8.24
C LEU A 32 -1.84 22.13 -7.00
N SER A 33 -2.48 21.98 -5.84
CA SER A 33 -1.99 22.60 -4.60
C SER A 33 -0.66 22.02 -4.12
N ALA A 34 -0.34 20.78 -4.47
CA ALA A 34 0.87 20.10 -4.04
C ALA A 34 1.99 20.24 -5.08
N PHE A 35 1.70 20.00 -6.35
CA PHE A 35 2.69 19.97 -7.42
C PHE A 35 2.92 21.32 -8.10
N GLY A 36 2.03 22.29 -7.91
CA GLY A 36 2.07 23.57 -8.62
C GLY A 36 1.53 23.47 -10.05
N ALA A 37 1.44 24.61 -10.74
CA ALA A 37 1.16 24.62 -12.18
C ALA A 37 2.38 24.09 -12.98
N PRO A 38 2.22 23.66 -14.24
CA PRO A 38 3.35 23.27 -15.07
C PRO A 38 4.41 24.37 -15.14
N GLY A 39 5.64 24.06 -14.70
CA GLY A 39 6.76 25.00 -14.65
C GLY A 39 6.94 25.72 -13.31
N GLU A 40 6.01 25.59 -12.38
CA GLU A 40 6.16 26.07 -11.01
C GLU A 40 6.75 24.98 -10.10
N ALA A 41 7.50 25.40 -9.08
CA ALA A 41 7.98 24.49 -8.06
C ALA A 41 6.82 24.06 -7.15
N GLY A 42 6.71 22.75 -6.88
CA GLY A 42 5.73 22.21 -5.94
C GLY A 42 6.04 22.56 -4.48
N ASP A 43 5.04 22.38 -3.62
CA ASP A 43 5.12 22.57 -2.17
C ASP A 43 5.43 21.22 -1.50
N VAL A 44 6.67 21.07 -0.99
CA VAL A 44 7.17 19.81 -0.39
C VAL A 44 6.29 19.33 0.78
N PRO A 45 5.96 20.15 1.80
CA PRO A 45 5.00 19.77 2.83
C PRO A 45 3.67 19.24 2.28
N ARG A 46 3.09 19.89 1.26
CA ARG A 46 1.83 19.45 0.66
C ARG A 46 1.96 18.15 -0.13
N ILE A 47 3.09 17.94 -0.82
CA ILE A 47 3.39 16.69 -1.50
C ILE A 47 3.47 15.54 -0.48
N ILE A 48 4.17 15.73 0.64
CA ILE A 48 4.27 14.73 1.71
C ILE A 48 2.88 14.45 2.31
N HIS A 49 2.08 15.49 2.54
CA HIS A 49 0.72 15.33 3.03
C HIS A 49 -0.15 14.52 2.06
N LEU A 50 -0.11 14.85 0.77
CA LEU A 50 -0.84 14.14 -0.28
C LEU A 50 -0.43 12.67 -0.36
N ALA A 51 0.88 12.39 -0.33
CA ALA A 51 1.42 11.03 -0.31
C ALA A 51 0.96 10.24 0.94
N SER A 52 0.91 10.90 2.10
CA SER A 52 0.42 10.27 3.34
C SER A 52 -1.05 9.90 3.24
N ARG A 53 -1.89 10.78 2.66
CA ARG A 53 -3.30 10.50 2.42
C ARG A 53 -3.49 9.36 1.42
N TYR A 54 -2.64 9.30 0.39
CA TYR A 54 -2.62 8.21 -0.57
C TYR A 54 -2.38 6.85 0.09
N VAL A 55 -1.33 6.76 0.93
CA VAL A 55 -1.01 5.54 1.67
C VAL A 55 -2.16 5.13 2.59
N ALA A 56 -2.79 6.07 3.28
CA ALA A 56 -3.93 5.79 4.16
C ALA A 56 -5.13 5.19 3.39
N VAL A 57 -5.44 5.72 2.21
CA VAL A 57 -6.50 5.17 1.35
C VAL A 57 -6.16 3.77 0.86
N TYR A 58 -4.90 3.56 0.43
CA TYR A 58 -4.42 2.25 0.01
C TYR A 58 -4.54 1.21 1.14
N GLN A 59 -4.12 1.55 2.36
CA GLN A 59 -4.27 0.69 3.53
C GLN A 59 -5.74 0.39 3.84
N SER A 60 -6.62 1.40 3.75
CA SER A 60 -8.06 1.22 3.99
C SER A 60 -8.68 0.19 3.03
N PHE A 61 -8.29 0.19 1.75
CA PHE A 61 -8.75 -0.81 0.79
C PHE A 61 -8.20 -2.22 1.07
N LEU A 62 -6.92 -2.33 1.48
CA LEU A 62 -6.34 -3.61 1.87
C LEU A 62 -7.06 -4.21 3.09
N GLU A 63 -7.21 -3.42 4.15
CA GLU A 63 -7.91 -3.83 5.36
C GLU A 63 -9.35 -4.23 5.08
N TRP A 64 -10.05 -3.47 4.24
CA TRP A 64 -11.39 -3.80 3.81
C TRP A 64 -11.45 -5.14 3.06
N SER A 65 -10.55 -5.36 2.10
CA SER A 65 -10.47 -6.60 1.34
C SER A 65 -10.17 -7.82 2.24
N TYR A 66 -9.21 -7.70 3.15
CA TYR A 66 -8.91 -8.76 4.12
C TYR A 66 -10.09 -9.08 5.02
N ARG A 67 -10.79 -8.05 5.48
CA ARG A 67 -11.93 -8.20 6.35
C ARG A 67 -13.11 -8.89 5.66
N LEU A 68 -13.41 -8.52 4.41
CA LEU A 68 -14.46 -9.17 3.61
C LEU A 68 -14.20 -10.66 3.42
N ARG A 69 -12.94 -11.04 3.19
CA ARG A 69 -12.52 -12.45 3.10
C ARG A 69 -12.63 -13.19 4.43
N GLY A 70 -12.61 -12.47 5.55
CA GLY A 70 -12.72 -13.03 6.89
C GLY A 70 -14.15 -13.29 7.37
N TYR A 71 -15.18 -12.90 6.62
CA TYR A 71 -16.57 -13.18 7.01
C TYR A 71 -16.90 -14.66 6.85
N ALA A 72 -17.06 -15.34 7.98
CA ALA A 72 -17.78 -16.59 8.05
C ALA A 72 -19.29 -16.29 8.03
N THR A 73 -19.98 -16.80 7.02
CA THR A 73 -21.43 -16.66 6.87
C THR A 73 -22.04 -18.04 6.56
N PRO A 74 -23.19 -18.39 7.15
CA PRO A 74 -23.89 -19.64 6.87
C PRO A 74 -24.68 -19.62 5.54
N SER A 75 -24.85 -18.45 4.91
CA SER A 75 -25.48 -18.32 3.59
C SER A 75 -24.42 -18.25 2.49
N ASP A 76 -24.58 -19.10 1.49
CA ASP A 76 -23.74 -19.14 0.30
C ASP A 76 -23.89 -17.85 -0.52
N GLU A 77 -25.10 -17.28 -0.61
CA GLU A 77 -25.34 -16.01 -1.30
C GLU A 77 -24.59 -14.85 -0.64
N ALA A 78 -24.63 -14.78 0.69
CA ALA A 78 -23.87 -13.79 1.44
C ALA A 78 -22.35 -14.00 1.26
N HIS A 79 -21.90 -15.26 1.20
CA HIS A 79 -20.50 -15.58 0.91
C HIS A 79 -20.08 -15.06 -0.47
N GLU A 80 -20.89 -15.28 -1.50
CA GLU A 80 -20.61 -14.79 -2.85
C GLU A 80 -20.56 -13.26 -2.92
N VAL A 81 -21.47 -12.57 -2.21
CA VAL A 81 -21.46 -11.10 -2.14
C VAL A 81 -20.17 -10.59 -1.50
N PHE A 82 -19.74 -11.14 -0.37
CA PHE A 82 -18.49 -10.74 0.28
C PHE A 82 -17.27 -11.05 -0.60
N ALA A 83 -17.26 -12.20 -1.27
CA ALA A 83 -16.20 -12.56 -2.22
C ALA A 83 -16.14 -11.58 -3.41
N ALA A 84 -17.30 -11.16 -3.94
CA ALA A 84 -17.36 -10.16 -5.01
C ALA A 84 -16.84 -8.79 -4.56
N LEU A 85 -17.23 -8.34 -3.37
CA LEU A 85 -16.74 -7.09 -2.79
C LEU A 85 -15.23 -7.15 -2.52
N ALA A 86 -14.70 -8.29 -2.06
CA ALA A 86 -13.26 -8.45 -1.82
C ALA A 86 -12.46 -8.34 -3.14
N ARG A 87 -12.95 -9.01 -4.20
CA ARG A 87 -12.35 -8.87 -5.55
C ARG A 87 -12.40 -7.43 -6.05
N TYR A 88 -13.48 -6.71 -5.79
CA TYR A 88 -13.58 -5.29 -6.14
C TYR A 88 -12.57 -4.43 -5.36
N ALA A 89 -12.42 -4.65 -4.05
CA ALA A 89 -11.42 -3.97 -3.24
C ALA A 89 -9.99 -4.23 -3.75
N ASP A 90 -9.66 -5.47 -4.12
CA ASP A 90 -8.36 -5.83 -4.69
C ASP A 90 -8.07 -5.10 -6.02
N GLN A 91 -9.07 -4.92 -6.88
CA GLN A 91 -8.91 -4.15 -8.11
C GLN A 91 -8.56 -2.68 -7.83
N LEU A 92 -9.12 -2.09 -6.77
CA LEU A 92 -8.80 -0.71 -6.38
C LEU A 92 -7.39 -0.59 -5.80
N VAL A 93 -6.97 -1.58 -4.99
CA VAL A 93 -5.58 -1.69 -4.49
C VAL A 93 -4.60 -1.75 -5.66
N GLU A 94 -4.88 -2.57 -6.68
CA GLU A 94 -3.96 -2.71 -7.81
C GLU A 94 -3.92 -1.44 -8.66
N ARG A 95 -5.06 -0.78 -8.93
CA ARG A 95 -5.06 0.52 -9.63
C ARG A 95 -4.25 1.58 -8.90
N LEU A 96 -4.35 1.64 -7.57
CA LEU A 96 -3.52 2.52 -6.75
C LEU A 96 -2.04 2.15 -6.87
N ARG A 97 -1.70 0.86 -6.85
CA ARG A 97 -0.31 0.44 -7.02
C ARG A 97 0.23 0.84 -8.41
N SER A 98 -0.53 0.56 -9.48
CA SER A 98 -0.14 0.89 -10.85
C SER A 98 0.08 2.40 -11.03
N PHE A 99 -0.81 3.23 -10.47
CA PHE A 99 -0.66 4.69 -10.52
C PHE A 99 0.69 5.17 -9.94
N VAL A 100 1.14 4.62 -8.81
CA VAL A 100 2.43 5.01 -8.21
C VAL A 100 3.59 4.65 -9.13
N TYR A 101 3.55 3.47 -9.75
CA TYR A 101 4.59 3.07 -10.70
C TYR A 101 4.57 3.93 -11.95
N GLU A 102 3.40 4.17 -12.54
CA GLU A 102 3.25 5.06 -13.70
C GLU A 102 3.72 6.49 -13.39
N PHE A 103 3.36 7.01 -12.22
CA PHE A 103 3.78 8.35 -11.78
C PHE A 103 5.29 8.42 -11.62
N ARG A 104 5.91 7.44 -10.94
CA ARG A 104 7.36 7.33 -10.79
C ARG A 104 8.06 7.32 -12.15
N ASP A 105 7.58 6.49 -13.06
CA ASP A 105 8.19 6.29 -14.37
C ASP A 105 8.10 7.56 -15.22
N ARG A 106 6.96 8.28 -15.18
CA ARG A 106 6.79 9.59 -15.83
C ARG A 106 7.64 10.69 -15.20
N ALA A 107 7.83 10.66 -13.89
CA ALA A 107 8.66 11.62 -13.17
C ALA A 107 10.17 11.41 -13.41
N GLY A 108 10.57 10.36 -14.16
CA GLY A 108 11.97 10.04 -14.40
C GLY A 108 12.70 9.58 -13.13
N VAL A 109 11.96 9.23 -12.08
CA VAL A 109 12.53 8.75 -10.80
C VAL A 109 12.91 7.29 -10.99
N SER A 110 14.10 7.04 -11.51
CA SER A 110 14.69 5.69 -11.53
C SER A 110 14.74 5.15 -10.10
N PRO A 111 14.38 3.87 -9.85
CA PRO A 111 14.56 3.29 -8.52
C PRO A 111 16.02 3.51 -8.15
N VAL A 112 16.25 4.22 -7.03
CA VAL A 112 17.59 4.43 -6.48
C VAL A 112 18.28 3.08 -6.52
N ARG A 113 19.25 2.92 -7.42
CA ARG A 113 20.22 1.84 -7.30
C ARG A 113 20.92 2.16 -6.00
N SER A 114 20.51 1.49 -4.93
CA SER A 114 21.33 1.35 -3.74
C SER A 114 22.64 0.77 -4.27
N ARG A 115 23.64 1.62 -4.52
CA ARG A 115 25.03 1.13 -4.55
C ARG A 115 25.13 0.34 -3.25
N PRO A 116 25.51 -0.94 -3.28
CA PRO A 116 25.72 -1.68 -2.04
C PRO A 116 26.64 -0.78 -1.22
N ARG A 117 26.16 -0.34 -0.05
CA ARG A 117 26.96 0.43 0.88
C ARG A 117 28.18 -0.47 1.10
N SER A 118 29.33 -0.06 0.58
CA SER A 118 30.58 -0.78 0.81
C SER A 118 30.77 -0.78 2.31
N VAL A 119 30.36 -1.87 2.96
CA VAL A 119 30.66 -2.09 4.36
C VAL A 119 32.19 -2.15 4.39
N PRO A 120 32.88 -1.21 5.06
CA PRO A 120 34.32 -1.31 5.18
C PRO A 120 34.61 -2.68 5.78
N ALA A 121 35.55 -3.42 5.17
CA ALA A 121 35.96 -4.72 5.68
C ALA A 121 36.24 -4.57 7.18
N PRO A 122 35.73 -5.47 8.04
CA PRO A 122 36.04 -5.42 9.46
C PRO A 122 37.57 -5.43 9.63
N PRO A 123 38.12 -4.68 10.59
CA PRO A 123 39.56 -4.72 10.86
C PRO A 123 39.96 -6.18 11.11
N ALA A 124 41.12 -6.60 10.58
CA ALA A 124 41.59 -7.98 10.60
C ALA A 124 41.68 -8.60 12.01
N GLU A 125 41.64 -7.77 13.04
CA GLU A 125 41.68 -8.14 14.46
C GLU A 125 40.34 -8.71 14.99
N LEU A 126 39.24 -8.57 14.25
CA LEU A 126 37.90 -9.07 14.64
C LEU A 126 37.49 -10.38 13.95
N ILE A 127 38.39 -11.06 13.24
CA ILE A 127 38.14 -12.40 12.70
C ILE A 127 38.61 -13.42 13.74
N PRO A 128 37.74 -14.04 14.56
CA PRO A 128 38.15 -15.15 15.38
C PRO A 128 38.57 -16.32 14.49
N ALA A 129 39.68 -16.99 14.84
CA ALA A 129 40.31 -18.09 14.10
C ALA A 129 39.48 -19.40 14.06
N THR A 130 38.16 -19.31 13.94
CA THR A 130 37.24 -20.45 13.91
C THR A 130 36.19 -20.30 12.81
N THR A 131 36.66 -20.36 11.57
CA THR A 131 35.82 -20.72 10.41
C THR A 131 36.48 -21.82 9.59
N ALA A 132 37.15 -22.76 10.27
CA ALA A 132 37.54 -24.03 9.69
C ALA A 132 36.68 -25.14 10.30
N GLY A 133 35.72 -25.63 9.52
CA GLY A 133 35.04 -26.89 9.81
C GLY A 133 33.52 -26.82 9.84
N TRP A 134 32.90 -26.79 8.66
CA TRP A 134 31.58 -27.42 8.49
C TRP A 134 31.69 -28.47 7.38
N PRO A 135 31.34 -29.73 7.63
CA PRO A 135 31.35 -30.75 6.58
C PRO A 135 30.17 -30.55 5.62
N PRO A 136 30.29 -30.99 4.34
CA PRO A 136 29.22 -30.83 3.36
C PRO A 136 28.03 -31.73 3.73
N LEU A 137 26.83 -31.15 3.64
CA LEU A 137 25.57 -31.86 3.81
C LEU A 137 25.37 -32.82 2.63
N ARG A 138 25.08 -34.09 2.94
CA ARG A 138 24.62 -35.10 1.98
C ARG A 138 23.15 -34.89 1.63
#